data_AF-A0A850BNV0-F1
#
_entry.id   AF-A0A850BNV0-F1
#
_cell.length_a   1.000
_cell.length_b   1.000
_cell.length_c   1.000
_cell.angle_alpha   90.00
_cell.angle_beta   90.00
_cell.angle_gamma   90.00
#
_symmetry.space_group_name_H-M   'P 1'
#
loop_
_entity.id
_entity.type
_entity.pdbx_description
1 polymer ?
#
loop_
_entity_poly.entity_id
_entity_poly.type
_entity_poly.pdbx_seq_one_letter_code
_entity_poly.pdbx_strand_id
1 'polypeptide(L)'
;MTDELQARKDEALEALFTLGRVMSFMAALAAPRFLARLSTDEREKLSSKQALLLLDEYLKTVEACKSGEFQDADGDLRRTEESTRAVRALLQEWHFLNDAPAPLVDAAQAYFKAFGTPEPEGGWDYWDGSDDSE
;
A
#
# COMPACT_ATOMS: atom_id res chain seq x y z
N MET A 1 20.67 -22.57 -16.55
CA MET A 1 19.56 -21.66 -16.22
C MET A 1 19.88 -20.36 -16.94
N THR A 2 19.05 -19.89 -17.87
CA THR A 2 19.38 -18.74 -18.74
C THR A 2 19.28 -17.42 -17.97
N ASP A 3 20.13 -16.45 -18.30
CA ASP A 3 20.18 -15.12 -17.64
C ASP A 3 18.81 -14.41 -17.68
N GLU A 4 18.04 -14.63 -18.74
CA GLU A 4 16.69 -14.11 -18.93
C GLU A 4 15.68 -14.67 -17.91
N LEU A 5 15.81 -15.94 -17.51
CA LEU A 5 14.94 -16.52 -16.49
C LEU A 5 15.27 -15.97 -15.09
N GLN A 6 16.55 -15.65 -14.83
CA GLN A 6 16.96 -15.04 -13.58
C GLN A 6 16.45 -13.60 -13.48
N ALA A 7 16.60 -12.80 -14.53
CA ALA A 7 16.09 -11.43 -14.57
C ALA A 7 14.58 -11.36 -14.30
N ARG A 8 13.79 -12.23 -14.95
CA ARG A 8 12.33 -12.30 -14.72
C ARG A 8 11.95 -12.71 -13.30
N LYS A 9 12.75 -13.54 -12.64
CA LYS A 9 12.54 -13.91 -11.23
C LYS A 9 12.82 -12.74 -10.30
N ASP A 10 13.90 -12.02 -10.56
CA ASP A 10 14.29 -10.86 -9.75
C ASP A 10 13.23 -9.76 -9.85
N GLU A 11 12.72 -9.48 -11.06
CA GLU A 11 11.61 -8.54 -11.30
C GLU A 11 10.32 -8.96 -10.58
N ALA A 12 9.98 -10.24 -10.62
CA ALA A 12 8.79 -10.75 -9.93
C ALA A 12 8.90 -10.64 -8.40
N LEU A 13 10.10 -10.90 -7.84
CA LEU A 13 10.36 -10.72 -6.42
C LEU A 13 10.27 -9.25 -6.01
N GLU A 14 10.85 -8.34 -6.80
CA GLU A 14 10.77 -6.89 -6.54
C GLU A 14 9.32 -6.39 -6.57
N ALA A 15 8.50 -6.86 -7.50
CA ALA A 15 7.07 -6.55 -7.55
C ALA A 15 6.33 -7.05 -6.31
N LEU A 16 6.63 -8.26 -5.83
CA LEU A 16 6.04 -8.82 -4.60
C LEU A 16 6.46 -8.02 -3.35
N PHE A 17 7.73 -7.63 -3.23
CA PHE A 17 8.19 -6.79 -2.13
C PHE A 17 7.52 -5.41 -2.15
N THR A 18 7.36 -4.83 -3.34
CA THR A 18 6.66 -3.54 -3.52
C THR A 18 5.20 -3.66 -3.09
N LEU A 19 4.51 -4.71 -3.54
CA LEU A 19 3.13 -4.99 -3.14
C LEU A 19 2.99 -5.12 -1.62
N GLY A 20 3.83 -5.94 -0.98
CA GLY A 20 3.80 -6.13 0.47
C GLY A 20 3.99 -4.81 1.24
N ARG A 21 4.97 -3.99 0.82
CA ARG A 21 5.23 -2.68 1.44
C ARG A 21 4.06 -1.72 1.26
N VAL A 22 3.45 -1.68 0.08
CA VAL A 22 2.27 -0.84 -0.20
C VAL A 22 1.09 -1.30 0.64
N MET A 23 0.83 -2.60 0.73
CA MET A 23 -0.24 -3.13 1.57
C MET A 23 -0.04 -2.75 3.03
N SER A 24 1.16 -2.93 3.61
CA SER A 24 1.44 -2.50 4.98
C SER A 24 1.22 -1.00 5.18
N PHE A 25 1.65 -0.19 4.20
CA PHE A 25 1.48 1.25 4.25
C PHE A 25 0.01 1.67 4.17
N MET A 26 -0.76 1.09 3.23
CA MET A 26 -2.20 1.31 3.12
C MET A 26 -2.93 0.87 4.39
N ALA A 27 -2.52 -0.24 5.01
CA ALA A 27 -3.13 -0.73 6.25
C ALA A 27 -2.96 0.27 7.39
N ALA A 28 -1.75 0.84 7.54
CA ALA A 28 -1.49 1.87 8.52
C ALA A 28 -2.37 3.11 8.30
N LEU A 29 -2.63 3.50 7.05
CA LEU A 29 -3.52 4.62 6.71
C LEU A 29 -5.00 4.28 6.93
N ALA A 30 -5.43 3.06 6.58
CA ALA A 30 -6.80 2.60 6.69
C ALA A 30 -7.25 2.43 8.15
N ALA A 31 -6.31 2.14 9.05
CA ALA A 31 -6.52 2.02 10.49
C ALA A 31 -5.80 3.17 11.23
N PRO A 32 -6.37 4.38 11.28
CA PRO A 32 -5.69 5.58 11.80
C PRO A 32 -5.23 5.46 13.27
N ARG A 33 -5.85 4.58 14.07
CA ARG A 33 -5.39 4.27 15.43
C ARG A 33 -4.02 3.61 15.46
N PHE A 34 -3.64 2.88 14.43
CA PHE A 34 -2.31 2.29 14.30
C PHE A 34 -1.25 3.39 14.18
N LEU A 35 -1.46 4.37 13.31
CA LEU A 35 -0.60 5.56 13.22
C LEU A 35 -0.61 6.37 14.52
N ALA A 36 -1.76 6.44 15.20
CA ALA A 36 -1.87 7.12 16.47
C ALA A 36 -1.02 6.46 17.59
N ARG A 37 -0.67 5.18 17.47
CA ARG A 37 0.20 4.46 18.43
C ARG A 37 1.69 4.74 18.21
N LEU A 38 2.08 5.20 17.02
CA LEU A 38 3.47 5.57 16.75
C LEU A 38 3.85 6.79 17.61
N SER A 39 5.04 6.72 18.20
CA SER A 39 5.66 7.86 18.88
C SER A 39 5.92 9.01 17.91
N THR A 40 6.06 10.23 18.43
CA THR A 40 6.40 11.40 17.61
C THR A 40 7.67 11.16 16.79
N ASP A 41 8.72 10.58 17.39
CA ASP A 41 9.97 10.24 16.72
C ASP A 41 9.77 9.24 15.56
N GLU A 42 8.86 8.28 15.71
CA GLU A 42 8.52 7.32 14.65
C GLU A 42 7.73 7.99 13.53
N ARG A 43 6.78 8.88 13.85
CA ARG A 43 6.04 9.65 12.85
C ARG A 43 6.92 10.64 12.10
N GLU A 44 7.91 11.24 12.76
CA GLU A 44 8.91 12.11 12.13
C GLU A 44 9.82 11.35 11.16
N LYS A 45 10.09 10.07 11.45
CA LYS A 45 10.83 9.18 10.54
C LYS A 45 10.02 8.76 9.32
N LEU A 46 8.68 8.86 9.35
CA LEU A 46 7.84 8.63 8.19
C LEU A 46 8.04 9.77 7.18
N SER A 47 8.83 9.50 6.15
CA SER A 47 9.08 10.47 5.09
C SER A 47 7.96 10.45 4.05
N SER A 48 7.21 11.55 3.90
CA SER A 48 6.28 11.73 2.77
C SER A 48 6.96 11.47 1.42
N LYS A 49 8.25 11.78 1.29
CA LYS A 49 9.03 11.46 0.08
C LYS A 49 9.14 9.94 -0.14
N GLN A 50 9.43 9.16 0.89
CA GLN A 50 9.53 7.69 0.77
C GLN A 50 8.17 7.05 0.52
N ALA A 51 7.11 7.54 1.16
CA ALA A 51 5.76 7.09 0.91
C ALA A 51 5.32 7.37 -0.54
N LEU A 52 5.59 8.58 -1.05
CA LEU A 52 5.30 8.94 -2.45
C LEU A 52 6.09 8.08 -3.44
N LEU A 53 7.37 7.82 -3.17
CA LEU A 53 8.19 6.93 -4.01
C LEU A 53 7.64 5.50 -4.03
N LEU A 54 7.23 4.97 -2.87
CA LEU A 54 6.62 3.64 -2.78
C LEU A 54 5.34 3.54 -3.61
N LEU A 55 4.47 4.56 -3.55
CA LEU A 55 3.25 4.60 -4.35
C LEU A 55 3.55 4.75 -5.86
N ASP A 56 4.58 5.52 -6.22
CA ASP A 56 5.03 5.64 -7.61
C ASP A 56 5.60 4.32 -8.16
N GLU A 57 6.36 3.58 -7.35
CA GLU A 57 6.86 2.24 -7.68
C GLU A 57 5.70 1.27 -7.91
N TYR A 58 4.71 1.26 -7.02
CA TYR A 58 3.53 0.44 -7.16
C TYR A 58 2.70 0.76 -8.41
N LEU A 59 2.51 2.05 -8.72
CA LEU A 59 1.78 2.46 -9.92
C LEU A 59 2.50 2.03 -11.20
N LYS A 60 3.84 1.93 -11.21
CA LYS A 60 4.57 1.32 -12.33
C LYS A 60 4.29 -0.17 -12.44
N THR A 61 4.24 -0.90 -11.32
CA THR A 61 3.85 -2.33 -11.32
C THR A 61 2.43 -2.50 -11.87
N VAL A 62 1.49 -1.65 -11.46
CA VAL A 62 0.12 -1.65 -11.98
C VAL A 62 0.10 -1.40 -13.49
N GLU A 63 0.92 -0.47 -14.00
CA GLU A 63 1.02 -0.21 -15.43
C GLU A 63 1.61 -1.40 -16.20
N ALA A 64 2.64 -2.05 -15.65
CA ALA A 64 3.19 -3.29 -16.21
C ALA A 64 2.17 -4.45 -16.23
N CYS A 65 1.22 -4.47 -15.28
CA CYS A 65 0.09 -5.41 -15.33
C CYS A 65 -0.86 -5.11 -16.49
N LYS A 66 -1.09 -3.83 -16.79
CA LYS A 66 -1.96 -3.42 -17.91
C LYS A 66 -1.35 -3.72 -19.26
N SER A 67 -0.04 -3.54 -19.41
CA SER A 67 0.70 -3.83 -20.64
C SER A 67 0.83 -5.34 -20.91
N GLY A 68 0.54 -6.19 -19.91
CA GLY A 68 0.69 -7.64 -20.00
C GLY A 68 2.11 -8.13 -19.76
N GLU A 69 3.01 -7.24 -19.30
CA GLU A 69 4.39 -7.57 -18.90
C GLU A 69 4.43 -8.35 -17.58
N PHE A 70 3.43 -8.12 -16.73
CA PHE A 70 3.23 -8.84 -15.46
C PHE A 70 1.80 -9.37 -15.38
N GLN A 71 1.65 -10.61 -14.90
CA GLN A 71 0.35 -11.23 -14.72
C GLN A 71 0.13 -11.43 -13.22
N ASP A 72 -0.89 -10.79 -12.66
CA ASP A 72 -1.28 -11.05 -11.29
C ASP A 72 -2.13 -12.32 -11.19
N ALA A 73 -1.97 -13.05 -10.09
CA ALA A 73 -2.56 -14.38 -9.97
C ALA A 73 -4.08 -14.36 -9.70
N ASP A 74 -4.56 -13.35 -8.97
CA ASP A 74 -5.89 -13.38 -8.33
C ASP A 74 -6.83 -12.22 -8.71
N GLY A 75 -6.38 -11.30 -9.59
CA GLY A 75 -7.21 -10.25 -10.18
C GLY A 75 -7.64 -9.15 -9.21
N ASP A 76 -7.23 -7.90 -9.35
CA ASP A 76 -6.56 -7.27 -10.47
C ASP A 76 -5.87 -6.04 -9.87
N LEU A 77 -4.55 -6.00 -9.72
CA LEU A 77 -3.78 -4.89 -9.18
C LEU A 77 -4.20 -3.56 -9.83
N ARG A 78 -4.67 -3.62 -11.09
CA ARG A 78 -5.28 -2.50 -11.83
C ARG A 78 -6.48 -1.86 -11.12
N ARG A 79 -7.30 -2.63 -10.40
CA ARG A 79 -8.46 -2.12 -9.63
C ARG A 79 -8.04 -1.19 -8.50
N THR A 80 -6.83 -1.36 -7.97
CA THR A 80 -6.35 -0.53 -6.86
C THR A 80 -5.78 0.82 -7.33
N GLU A 81 -5.62 1.02 -8.64
CA GLU A 81 -4.95 2.20 -9.21
C GLU A 81 -5.60 3.50 -8.74
N GLU A 82 -6.93 3.59 -8.82
CA GLU A 82 -7.67 4.81 -8.48
C GLU A 82 -7.44 5.20 -7.02
N SER A 83 -7.61 4.25 -6.10
CA SER A 83 -7.34 4.45 -4.67
C SER A 83 -5.88 4.82 -4.40
N THR A 84 -4.92 4.18 -5.07
CA THR A 84 -3.50 4.48 -4.90
C THR A 84 -3.18 5.90 -5.37
N ARG A 85 -3.73 6.34 -6.51
CA ARG A 85 -3.57 7.72 -7.01
C ARG A 85 -4.20 8.73 -6.05
N ALA A 86 -5.35 8.43 -5.47
CA ALA A 86 -6.01 9.27 -4.48
C ALA A 86 -5.16 9.44 -3.22
N VAL A 87 -4.66 8.34 -2.64
CA VAL A 87 -3.74 8.38 -1.49
C VAL A 87 -2.50 9.20 -1.83
N ARG A 88 -1.89 8.94 -2.99
CA ARG A 88 -0.69 9.67 -3.44
C ARG A 88 -0.94 11.18 -3.50
N ALA A 89 -2.06 11.62 -4.06
CA ALA A 89 -2.41 13.04 -4.16
C ALA A 89 -2.60 13.67 -2.76
N LEU A 90 -3.33 13.00 -1.87
CA LEU A 90 -3.57 13.47 -0.50
C LEU A 90 -2.29 13.56 0.33
N LEU A 91 -1.34 12.63 0.13
CA LEU A 91 -0.03 12.65 0.78
C LEU A 91 0.87 13.82 0.34
N GLN A 92 0.60 14.46 -0.79
CA GLN A 92 1.35 15.67 -1.18
C GLN A 92 1.04 16.86 -0.28
N GLU A 93 -0.13 16.85 0.36
CA GLU A 93 -0.64 17.95 1.17
C GLU A 93 -0.62 17.64 2.68
N TRP A 94 -0.53 16.36 3.06
CA TRP A 94 -0.58 15.91 4.45
C TRP A 94 0.80 15.57 5.03
N HIS A 95 0.97 15.88 6.31
CA HIS A 95 2.14 15.56 7.12
C HIS A 95 1.77 14.57 8.23
N PHE A 96 2.58 13.52 8.40
CA PHE A 96 2.37 12.41 9.36
C PHE A 96 2.34 12.80 10.85
N LEU A 97 2.58 14.07 11.18
CA LEU A 97 2.56 14.59 12.55
C LEU A 97 1.14 14.81 13.09
N ASN A 98 0.15 14.94 12.20
CA ASN A 98 -1.25 15.09 12.56
C ASN A 98 -2.01 13.79 12.34
N ASP A 99 -3.23 13.71 12.87
CA ASP A 99 -4.13 12.62 12.56
C ASP A 99 -4.35 12.51 11.03
N ALA A 100 -4.51 11.27 10.55
CA ALA A 100 -4.81 11.03 9.16
C ALA A 100 -6.19 11.62 8.81
N PRO A 101 -6.29 12.48 7.78
CA PRO A 101 -7.56 13.08 7.41
C PRO A 101 -8.49 12.02 6.84
N ALA A 102 -9.80 12.14 7.09
CA ALA A 102 -10.79 11.15 6.66
C ALA A 102 -10.69 10.77 5.16
N PRO A 103 -10.50 11.70 4.21
CA PRO A 103 -10.30 11.34 2.81
C PRO A 103 -9.12 10.41 2.53
N LEU A 104 -8.04 10.50 3.34
CA LEU A 104 -6.88 9.64 3.21
C LEU A 104 -7.16 8.23 3.74
N VAL A 105 -7.89 8.15 4.85
CA VAL A 105 -8.36 6.89 5.44
C VAL A 105 -9.31 6.19 4.46
N ASP A 106 -10.30 6.90 3.93
CA ASP A 106 -11.28 6.39 2.97
C ASP A 106 -10.60 5.85 1.70
N ALA A 107 -9.62 6.58 1.17
CA ALA A 107 -8.86 6.15 -0.01
C ALA A 107 -8.03 4.89 0.26
N ALA A 108 -7.45 4.76 1.46
CA ALA A 108 -6.71 3.56 1.86
C ALA A 108 -7.63 2.35 2.10
N GLN A 109 -8.83 2.55 2.65
CA GLN A 109 -9.82 1.47 2.77
C GLN A 109 -10.37 1.05 1.39
N ALA A 110 -10.57 2.01 0.49
CA ALA A 110 -10.96 1.73 -0.89
C ALA A 110 -9.91 0.88 -1.63
N TYR A 111 -8.62 1.05 -1.32
CA TYR A 111 -7.55 0.19 -1.83
C TYR A 111 -7.78 -1.28 -1.45
N PHE A 112 -8.02 -1.59 -0.18
CA PHE A 112 -8.26 -2.98 0.25
C PHE A 112 -9.52 -3.57 -0.35
N LYS A 113 -10.60 -2.79 -0.43
CA LYS A 113 -11.83 -3.20 -1.10
C LYS A 113 -11.59 -3.53 -2.58
N ALA A 114 -10.80 -2.72 -3.27
CA ALA A 114 -10.45 -2.94 -4.68
C ALA A 114 -9.51 -4.14 -4.86
N PHE A 115 -8.62 -4.37 -3.89
CA PHE A 115 -7.73 -5.54 -3.82
C PHE A 115 -8.49 -6.84 -3.51
N GLY A 116 -9.74 -6.75 -3.03
CA GLY A 116 -10.56 -7.90 -2.66
C GLY A 116 -10.38 -8.36 -1.22
N THR A 117 -9.64 -7.60 -0.41
CA THR A 117 -9.52 -7.84 1.03
C THR A 117 -10.81 -7.35 1.72
N PRO A 118 -11.54 -8.23 2.43
CA PRO A 118 -12.73 -7.82 3.18
C PRO A 118 -12.33 -6.90 4.32
N GLU A 119 -13.28 -6.08 4.77
CA GLU A 119 -13.11 -5.32 6.00
C GLU A 119 -12.90 -6.28 7.20
N PRO A 120 -11.97 -5.97 8.12
CA PRO A 120 -11.75 -6.78 9.32
C PRO A 120 -13.02 -6.92 10.16
N GLU A 121 -13.13 -8.02 10.92
CA GLU A 121 -14.23 -8.18 11.89
C GLU A 121 -14.17 -7.06 12.94
N GLY A 122 -15.27 -6.34 13.13
CA GLY A 122 -15.33 -5.15 13.98
C GLY A 122 -14.93 -3.84 13.28
N GLY A 123 -14.38 -3.89 12.07
CA GLY A 123 -14.01 -2.73 11.26
C GLY A 123 -12.55 -2.30 11.41
N TRP A 124 -12.11 -1.41 10.52
CA TRP A 124 -10.71 -0.93 10.47
C TRP A 124 -10.25 -0.22 11.77
N ASP A 125 -11.18 0.31 12.56
CA ASP A 125 -10.89 0.95 13.85
C ASP A 125 -10.51 -0.04 14.98
N TYR A 126 -10.78 -1.33 14.77
CA TYR A 126 -10.47 -2.40 15.73
C TYR A 126 -9.34 -3.31 15.24
N TRP A 127 -8.87 -3.11 14.01
CA TRP A 127 -7.72 -3.82 13.47
C TRP A 127 -6.45 -3.37 14.21
N ASP A 128 -5.76 -4.31 14.86
CA ASP A 128 -4.56 -4.08 15.64
C ASP A 128 -3.25 -4.31 14.88
N GLY A 129 -3.36 -4.84 13.66
CA GLY A 129 -2.26 -5.32 12.83
C GLY A 129 -2.56 -6.74 12.38
N SER A 130 -1.69 -7.35 11.59
CA SER A 130 -1.62 -8.82 11.68
C SER A 130 -1.06 -9.10 13.07
N ASP A 131 -1.92 -9.54 13.98
CA ASP A 131 -1.46 -10.31 15.13
C ASP A 131 -0.68 -11.48 14.51
N ASP A 132 0.65 -11.41 14.51
CA ASP A 132 1.51 -12.55 14.18
C ASP A 132 1.29 -13.57 15.31
N SER A 133 0.14 -14.24 15.24
CA SER A 133 -0.17 -15.43 16.00
C SER A 133 0.34 -16.63 15.22
N GLU A 134 1.66 -16.72 15.03
CA GLU A 134 2.40 -17.98 14.84
C GLU A 134 3.80 -17.91 15.48
#